data_AF-A0A2D9DEV4-F1
#
_entry.id   AF-A0A2D9DEV4-F1
#
_cell.length_a   1.000
_cell.length_b   1.000
_cell.length_c   1.000
_cell.angle_alpha   90.00
_cell.angle_beta   90.00
_cell.angle_gamma   90.00
#
_symmetry.space_group_name_H-M   'P 1'
#
loop_
_entity.id
_entity.type
_entity.pdbx_description
1 polymer ?
#
loop_
_entity_poly.entity_id
_entity_poly.type
_entity_poly.pdbx_seq_one_letter_code
_entity_poly.pdbx_strand_id
1 'polypeptide(L)'
;MKTKKKLNFGFLTLLTLFVFSTVHLNAQTEKQKDLIDDATASKAIFVKEEPEMSALFEKAAGYVIFPNVGEGAYILGGAAGNGVLFENGQVAGFSELKQLDIGLQIGGQAYRQAILFQTASE
;
A
#
# COMPACT_ATOMS: atom_id res chain seq x y z
N MET A 1 -9.51 19.72 -56.14
CA MET A 1 -10.36 18.80 -55.34
C MET A 1 -9.75 18.67 -53.93
N LYS A 2 -10.32 19.32 -52.90
CA LYS A 2 -9.85 19.22 -51.50
C LYS A 2 -10.99 18.68 -50.65
N THR A 3 -10.96 17.38 -50.37
CA THR A 3 -11.92 16.70 -49.48
C THR A 3 -11.70 17.19 -48.04
N LYS A 4 -12.63 18.00 -47.53
CA LYS A 4 -12.67 18.37 -46.11
C LYS A 4 -13.07 17.13 -45.31
N LYS A 5 -12.10 16.48 -44.67
CA LYS A 5 -12.31 15.36 -43.76
C LYS A 5 -13.20 15.84 -42.60
N LYS A 6 -14.48 15.45 -42.59
CA LYS A 6 -15.41 15.79 -41.50
C LYS A 6 -14.95 15.04 -40.25
N LEU A 7 -14.48 15.78 -39.25
CA LEU A 7 -14.13 15.21 -37.94
C LEU A 7 -15.44 14.78 -37.26
N ASN A 8 -15.62 13.48 -37.08
CA ASN A 8 -16.88 12.91 -36.59
C ASN A 8 -16.96 13.12 -35.07
N PHE A 9 -17.99 13.81 -34.57
CA PHE A 9 -18.07 14.19 -33.15
C PHE A 9 -17.98 12.98 -32.20
N GLY A 10 -18.57 11.85 -32.58
CA GLY A 10 -18.46 10.59 -31.83
C GLY A 10 -17.03 10.02 -31.76
N PHE A 11 -16.17 10.31 -32.74
CA PHE A 11 -14.76 9.94 -32.70
C PHE A 11 -13.98 10.78 -31.68
N LEU A 12 -14.34 12.06 -31.51
CA LEU A 12 -13.72 12.94 -30.52
C LEU A 12 -14.13 12.54 -29.09
N THR A 13 -15.39 12.14 -28.87
CA THR A 13 -15.87 11.66 -27.56
C THR A 13 -15.24 10.31 -27.18
N LEU A 14 -15.02 9.42 -28.15
CA LEU A 14 -14.34 8.14 -27.90
C LEU A 14 -12.85 8.34 -27.57
N LEU A 15 -12.20 9.31 -28.23
CA LEU A 15 -10.81 9.65 -27.99
C LEU A 15 -10.59 10.22 -26.58
N THR A 16 -11.50 11.07 -26.08
CA THR A 16 -11.38 11.61 -24.72
C THR A 16 -11.55 10.54 -23.66
N LEU A 17 -12.50 9.61 -23.80
CA LEU A 17 -12.65 8.45 -22.89
C LEU A 17 -11.41 7.54 -22.86
N PHE A 18 -10.74 7.37 -24.01
CA PHE A 18 -9.50 6.61 -24.09
C PHE A 18 -8.34 7.29 -23.34
N VAL A 19 -8.21 8.62 -23.45
CA VAL A 19 -7.18 9.40 -22.75
C VAL A 19 -7.41 9.42 -21.23
N PHE A 20 -8.66 9.45 -20.76
CA PHE A 20 -8.94 9.32 -19.32
C PHE A 20 -8.51 7.95 -18.77
N SER A 21 -8.74 6.88 -19.54
CA SER A 21 -8.41 5.51 -19.12
C SER A 21 -6.90 5.31 -18.91
N THR A 22 -6.05 5.91 -19.74
CA THR A 22 -4.58 5.76 -19.62
C THR A 22 -3.99 6.50 -18.43
N VAL A 23 -4.61 7.59 -17.98
CA VAL A 23 -4.17 8.35 -16.79
C VAL A 23 -4.44 7.59 -15.49
N HIS A 24 -5.55 6.83 -15.42
CA HIS A 24 -5.89 6.05 -14.22
C HIS A 24 -4.94 4.87 -13.94
N LEU A 25 -4.38 4.25 -14.98
CA LEU A 25 -3.44 3.13 -14.85
C LEU A 25 -2.07 3.57 -14.29
N ASN A 26 -1.58 4.74 -14.69
CA ASN A 26 -0.25 5.20 -14.27
C ASN A 26 -0.21 5.59 -12.77
N ALA A 27 -1.27 6.24 -12.28
CA ALA A 27 -1.35 6.68 -10.88
C ALA A 27 -1.37 5.53 -9.84
N GLN A 28 -1.85 4.34 -10.21
CA GLN A 28 -1.86 3.17 -9.33
C GLN A 28 -0.46 2.56 -9.20
N THR A 29 0.27 2.48 -10.31
CA THR A 29 1.63 1.92 -10.35
C THR A 29 2.61 2.75 -9.51
N GLU A 30 2.55 4.08 -9.61
CA GLU A 30 3.41 4.97 -8.81
C GLU A 30 3.13 4.82 -7.30
N LYS A 31 1.86 4.83 -6.88
CA LYS A 31 1.51 4.63 -5.47
C LYS A 31 1.94 3.27 -4.92
N GLN A 32 1.84 2.22 -5.73
CA GLN A 32 2.30 0.88 -5.35
C GLN A 32 3.82 0.84 -5.20
N LYS A 33 4.55 1.49 -6.12
CA LYS A 33 5.99 1.62 -6.05
C LYS A 33 6.42 2.36 -4.78
N ASP A 34 5.82 3.52 -4.50
CA ASP A 34 6.11 4.30 -3.29
C ASP A 34 5.84 3.47 -2.03
N LEU A 35 4.73 2.72 -2.00
CA LEU A 35 4.39 1.85 -0.87
C LEU A 35 5.41 0.72 -0.68
N ILE A 36 5.95 0.15 -1.75
CA ILE A 36 7.03 -0.85 -1.69
C ILE A 36 8.32 -0.24 -1.17
N ASP A 37 8.68 0.94 -1.66
CA ASP A 37 9.89 1.66 -1.23
C ASP A 37 9.80 2.01 0.28
N ASP A 38 8.65 2.50 0.73
CA ASP A 38 8.37 2.81 2.14
C ASP A 38 8.36 1.56 3.04
N ALA A 39 7.78 0.45 2.56
CA ALA A 39 7.78 -0.81 3.28
C ALA A 39 9.21 -1.37 3.42
N THR A 40 10.02 -1.25 2.37
CA THR A 40 11.43 -1.66 2.37
C THR A 40 12.25 -0.80 3.34
N ALA A 41 12.04 0.52 3.32
CA ALA A 41 12.67 1.44 4.27
C ALA A 41 12.24 1.12 5.72
N SER A 42 10.97 0.81 5.93
CA SER A 42 10.44 0.45 7.26
C SER A 42 11.05 -0.85 7.79
N LYS A 43 11.31 -1.85 6.94
CA LYS A 43 12.08 -3.06 7.32
C LYS A 43 13.45 -2.69 7.86
N ALA A 44 14.17 -1.80 7.16
CA ALA A 44 15.49 -1.35 7.59
C ALA A 44 15.44 -0.58 8.92
N ILE A 45 14.39 0.21 9.15
CA ILE A 45 14.16 0.89 10.43
C ILE A 45 13.95 -0.12 11.55
N PHE A 46 13.09 -1.13 11.36
CA PHE A 46 12.88 -2.17 12.38
C PHE A 46 14.17 -2.88 12.77
N VAL A 47 14.99 -3.27 11.79
CA VAL A 47 16.28 -3.93 12.04
C VAL A 47 17.30 -2.98 12.68
N LYS A 48 17.26 -1.69 12.35
CA LYS A 48 18.15 -0.69 12.93
C LYS A 48 17.81 -0.43 14.41
N GLU A 49 16.52 -0.36 14.73
CA GLU A 49 16.04 -0.13 16.10
C GLU A 49 16.20 -1.39 16.95
N GLU A 50 15.89 -2.56 16.37
CA GLU A 50 15.95 -3.86 17.03
C GLU A 50 16.68 -4.89 16.15
N PRO A 51 18.00 -5.11 16.33
CA PRO A 51 18.80 -5.99 15.47
C PRO A 51 18.28 -7.44 15.38
N GLU A 52 17.63 -7.94 16.43
CA GLU A 52 17.04 -9.29 16.49
C GLU A 52 15.91 -9.47 15.46
N MET A 53 15.26 -8.38 15.02
CA MET A 53 14.22 -8.41 13.99
C MET A 53 14.74 -8.95 12.65
N SER A 54 16.04 -8.82 12.36
CA SER A 54 16.62 -9.35 11.12
C SER A 54 16.42 -10.87 11.03
N ALA A 55 16.72 -11.59 12.12
CA ALA A 55 16.57 -13.03 12.18
C ALA A 55 15.09 -13.45 12.11
N LEU A 56 14.18 -12.65 12.67
CA LEU A 56 12.74 -12.92 12.61
C LEU A 56 12.21 -12.76 11.17
N PHE A 57 12.62 -11.72 10.44
CA PHE A 57 12.26 -11.55 9.03
C PHE A 57 12.84 -12.63 8.12
N GLU A 58 14.02 -13.17 8.44
CA GLU A 58 14.65 -14.26 7.69
C GLU A 58 13.97 -15.62 7.94
N LYS A 59 13.49 -15.87 9.16
CA LYS A 59 12.83 -17.12 9.53
C LYS A 59 11.35 -17.16 9.16
N ALA A 60 10.71 -16.00 9.02
CA ALA A 60 9.28 -15.94 8.70
C ALA A 60 9.00 -16.58 7.33
N ALA A 61 7.91 -17.36 7.25
CA ALA A 61 7.42 -17.92 5.99
C ALA A 61 6.99 -16.81 5.01
N GLY A 62 6.55 -15.68 5.55
CA GLY A 62 6.27 -14.44 4.85
C GLY A 62 5.99 -13.34 5.87
N TYR A 63 5.95 -12.09 5.43
CA TYR A 63 5.64 -10.98 6.32
C TYR A 63 4.95 -9.83 5.60
N VAL A 64 4.06 -9.12 6.29
CA VAL A 64 3.48 -7.86 5.81
C VAL A 64 4.10 -6.70 6.56
N ILE A 65 4.49 -5.66 5.84
CA ILE A 65 4.89 -4.38 6.45
C ILE A 65 3.88 -3.31 6.07
N PHE A 66 3.31 -2.67 7.08
CA PHE A 66 2.50 -1.47 6.98
C PHE A 66 3.37 -0.28 7.38
N PRO A 67 3.96 0.47 6.42
CA PRO A 67 4.87 1.56 6.71
C PRO A 67 4.17 2.80 7.30
N ASN A 68 2.84 2.87 7.19
CA ASN A 68 2.05 3.93 7.78
C ASN A 68 0.64 3.40 8.10
N VAL A 69 0.37 3.17 9.37
CA VAL A 69 -0.97 2.92 9.90
C VAL A 69 -1.41 4.18 10.63
N GLY A 70 -2.44 4.83 10.11
CA GLY A 70 -3.05 5.97 10.77
C GLY A 70 -4.14 5.50 11.71
N GLU A 71 -4.06 5.92 12.97
CA GLU A 71 -5.05 5.64 14.01
C GLU A 71 -5.62 6.97 14.51
N GLY A 72 -6.90 6.98 14.85
CA GLY A 72 -7.49 8.12 15.54
C GLY A 72 -8.87 7.80 16.10
N ALA A 73 -9.20 8.45 17.22
CA ALA A 73 -10.51 8.30 17.86
C ALA A 73 -10.93 9.57 18.58
N TYR A 74 -12.20 9.59 19.01
CA TYR A 74 -12.67 10.44 20.12
C TYR A 74 -13.49 9.62 21.12
N ILE A 75 -14.47 8.83 20.63
CA ILE A 75 -15.21 7.83 21.43
C ILE A 75 -15.26 6.50 20.67
N LEU A 76 -15.46 6.61 19.36
CA LEU A 76 -15.25 5.54 18.38
C LEU A 76 -14.04 5.94 17.54
N GLY A 77 -13.09 5.03 17.40
CA GLY A 77 -11.88 5.20 16.63
C GLY A 77 -11.69 4.13 15.60
N GLY A 78 -10.64 4.27 14.81
CA GLY A 78 -10.19 3.20 13.97
C GLY A 78 -8.77 3.43 13.49
N ALA A 79 -8.16 2.34 13.06
CA ALA A 79 -6.88 2.35 12.39
C ALA A 79 -7.04 1.90 10.94
N ALA A 80 -6.33 2.54 10.03
CA ALA A 80 -6.27 2.13 8.63
C ALA A 80 -4.85 2.28 8.08
N GLY A 81 -4.43 1.33 7.24
CA GLY A 81 -3.11 1.37 6.62
C GLY A 81 -3.03 0.45 5.40
N ASN A 82 -2.15 0.79 4.48
CA ASN A 82 -1.79 -0.08 3.36
C ASN A 82 -0.45 -0.73 3.65
N GLY A 83 -0.29 -1.97 3.24
CA GLY A 83 0.92 -2.75 3.47
C GLY A 83 1.34 -3.57 2.27
N VAL A 84 2.58 -4.04 2.32
CA VAL A 84 3.18 -4.88 1.28
C VAL A 84 3.49 -6.25 1.89
N LEU A 85 3.00 -7.29 1.23
CA LEU A 85 3.30 -8.67 1.58
C LEU A 85 4.59 -9.09 0.88
N PHE A 86 5.48 -9.68 1.65
CA PHE A 86 6.73 -10.24 1.18
C PHE A 86 6.79 -11.75 1.44
N GLU A 87 7.32 -12.47 0.46
CA GLU A 87 7.67 -13.88 0.54
C GLU A 87 9.11 -14.03 0.04
N ASN A 88 9.98 -14.69 0.81
CA ASN A 88 11.41 -14.81 0.48
C ASN A 88 12.09 -13.47 0.16
N GLY A 89 11.67 -12.39 0.83
CA GLY A 89 12.18 -11.04 0.62
C GLY A 89 11.68 -10.33 -0.66
N GLN A 90 10.84 -10.97 -1.46
CA GLN A 90 10.26 -10.40 -2.68
C GLN A 90 8.82 -9.99 -2.45
N VAL A 91 8.35 -8.98 -3.19
CA VAL A 91 6.95 -8.53 -3.12
C VAL A 91 6.03 -9.62 -3.68
N ALA A 92 5.19 -10.16 -2.83
CA ALA A 92 4.18 -11.17 -3.18
C ALA A 92 2.78 -10.57 -3.35
N GLY A 93 2.52 -9.38 -2.78
CA GLY A 93 1.24 -8.69 -2.95
C GLY A 93 1.10 -7.47 -2.04
N PHE A 94 -0.14 -6.97 -1.95
CA PHE A 94 -0.51 -5.84 -1.12
C PHE A 94 -1.60 -6.24 -0.13
N SER A 95 -1.65 -5.56 1.02
CA SER A 95 -2.62 -5.81 2.08
C SER A 95 -3.20 -4.49 2.58
N GLU A 96 -4.42 -4.53 3.09
CA GLU A 96 -5.09 -3.39 3.71
C GLU A 96 -5.47 -3.77 5.14
N LEU A 97 -5.10 -2.90 6.09
CA LEU A 97 -5.48 -3.01 7.49
C LEU A 97 -6.63 -2.04 7.75
N LYS A 98 -7.69 -2.55 8.40
CA LYS A 98 -8.82 -1.79 8.93
C LYS A 98 -9.16 -2.32 10.31
N GLN A 99 -9.08 -1.45 11.31
CA GLN A 99 -9.42 -1.77 12.69
C GLN A 99 -10.47 -0.79 13.19
N LEU A 100 -11.38 -1.31 14.02
CA LEU A 100 -12.38 -0.51 14.72
C LEU A 100 -12.06 -0.56 16.21
N ASP A 101 -11.95 0.62 16.81
CA ASP A 101 -11.56 0.78 18.20
C ASP A 101 -12.67 1.48 18.98
N ILE A 102 -12.88 1.06 20.22
CA ILE A 102 -13.82 1.68 21.15
C ILE A 102 -13.01 2.24 22.31
N GLY A 103 -12.87 3.56 22.36
CA GLY A 103 -12.03 4.22 23.36
C GLY A 103 -11.90 5.73 23.16
N LEU A 104 -11.69 6.43 24.28
CA LEU A 104 -11.35 7.86 24.29
C LEU A 104 -9.85 8.03 23.98
N GLN A 105 -9.52 8.06 22.70
CA GLN A 105 -8.24 8.59 22.23
C GLN A 105 -8.46 10.08 21.92
N ILE A 106 -7.50 10.94 22.24
CA ILE A 106 -7.56 12.35 21.85
C ILE A 106 -6.41 12.59 20.88
N GLY A 107 -6.73 12.58 19.58
CA GLY A 107 -5.79 12.85 18.50
C GLY A 107 -5.69 11.73 17.47
N GLY A 108 -4.92 11.99 16.42
CA GLY A 108 -4.53 11.00 15.43
C GLY A 108 -3.04 10.70 15.54
N GLN A 109 -2.66 9.43 15.43
CA GLN A 109 -1.27 8.95 15.48
C GLN A 109 -0.98 8.13 14.23
N ALA A 110 0.29 8.02 13.87
CA ALA A 110 0.73 7.13 12.81
C ALA A 110 1.88 6.27 13.29
N TYR A 111 1.82 4.97 13.00
CA TYR A 111 2.86 4.01 13.37
C TYR A 111 3.22 3.08 12.21
N ARG A 112 4.33 2.36 12.38
CA ARG A 112 4.75 1.28 11.48
C ARG A 112 4.43 -0.06 12.13
N GLN A 113 3.96 -1.01 11.34
CA GLN A 113 3.67 -2.35 11.81
C GLN A 113 4.27 -3.40 10.88
N ALA A 114 4.87 -4.44 11.45
CA ALA A 114 5.24 -5.64 10.73
C ALA A 114 4.48 -6.84 11.31
N ILE A 115 3.89 -7.67 10.45
CA ILE A 115 3.25 -8.93 10.81
C ILE A 115 4.07 -10.03 10.17
N LEU A 116 4.63 -10.93 10.99
CA LEU A 116 5.43 -12.06 10.54
C LEU A 116 4.60 -13.34 10.62
N PHE A 117 4.54 -14.09 9.52
CA PHE A 117 3.86 -15.37 9.47
C PHE A 117 4.84 -16.50 9.73
N GLN A 118 4.46 -17.39 10.62
CA GLN A 118 5.19 -18.62 10.93
C GLN A 118 4.38 -19.82 10.45
N THR A 119 5.07 -20.92 10.15
CA THR A 119 4.38 -22.18 9.84
C THR A 119 4.08 -22.94 11.13
N ALA A 120 3.06 -23.79 11.12
CA ALA A 120 2.64 -24.57 12.30
C ALA A 120 3.68 -25.60 12.79
N SER A 121 4.83 -25.72 12.12
CA SER A 121 5.88 -26.70 12.41
C SER A 121 7.04 -26.13 13.24
N GLU A 122 6.96 -24.87 13.69
CA GLU A 122 7.90 -24.23 14.62
C GLU A 122 7.16 -23.60 15.81
#